data_AF-A0A081RE81-F1
#
_entry.id   AF-A0A081RE81-F1
#
_cell.length_a   1.000
_cell.length_b   1.000
_cell.length_c   1.000
_cell.angle_alpha   90.00
_cell.angle_beta   90.00
_cell.angle_gamma   90.00
#
_symmetry.space_group_name_H-M   'P 1'
#
loop_
_entity.id
_entity.type
_entity.pdbx_description
1 polymer ?
#
loop_
_entity_poly.entity_id
_entity_poly.type
_entity_poly.pdbx_seq_one_letter_code
_entity_poly.pdbx_strand_id
1 'polypeptide(L)'
;MILLLALYSIVDLLLLLRALLAGEGGIWWFAPAHLLLSCAALVVMMGHLGRLSAPQRFALPVGAAIGPVAMLFCLLLAPLTAGSRRKRQIVYRNVRIRKQRFANGLSPMERLGRILDERVRYPESDEIGSLATMLRHGNLQARYRALETAVISFEPRLSPLIVMALSDEDQTIRALAAAAAAQVSYNLAQQRSELQARIAPAQHLEDRYALAMLLADHGCFNQLLPQGQRLRLCQEASRKLDEVAGLLTGGDIRRRALQAARAQVRRAIDATGKSRLVRLSGVGPAS
;
A
#
# COMPACT_ATOMS: atom_id res chain seq x y z
N MET A 1 15.11 2.50 26.13
CA MET A 1 14.34 3.55 25.41
C MET A 1 13.21 4.08 26.29
N ILE A 2 12.15 3.31 26.56
CA ILE A 2 11.04 3.78 27.44
C ILE A 2 11.55 4.15 28.84
N LEU A 3 12.42 3.34 29.44
CA LEU A 3 13.01 3.61 30.75
C LEU A 3 13.87 4.89 30.79
N LEU A 4 14.51 5.22 29.67
CA LEU A 4 15.38 6.40 29.54
C LEU A 4 14.54 7.67 29.36
N LEU A 5 13.45 7.58 28.58
CA LEU A 5 12.46 8.65 28.46
C LEU A 5 11.65 8.85 29.75
N ALA A 6 11.38 7.78 30.51
CA ALA A 6 10.78 7.85 31.83
C ALA A 6 11.70 8.60 32.81
N LEU A 7 13.01 8.34 32.76
CA LEU A 7 13.99 9.10 33.55
C LEU A 7 13.96 10.60 33.19
N TYR A 8 13.99 10.95 31.90
CA TYR A 8 13.86 12.34 31.45
C TYR A 8 12.54 12.98 31.89
N SER A 9 11.44 12.23 31.85
CA SER A 9 10.11 12.70 32.31
C SER A 9 10.08 12.95 33.81
N ILE A 10 10.74 12.10 34.62
CA ILE A 10 10.84 12.28 36.07
C ILE A 10 11.67 13.53 36.40
N VAL A 11 12.81 13.71 35.72
CA VAL A 11 13.65 14.90 35.90
C VAL A 11 12.89 16.18 35.51
N ASP A 12 12.13 16.13 34.42
CA ASP A 12 11.30 17.26 33.97
C ASP A 12 10.20 17.63 34.97
N LEU A 13 9.55 16.62 35.55
CA LEU A 13 8.51 16.82 36.57
C LEU A 13 9.10 17.40 37.87
N LEU A 14 10.32 16.99 38.24
CA LEU A 14 11.05 17.53 39.39
C LEU A 14 11.52 18.97 39.16
N LEU A 15 11.92 19.31 37.93
CA LEU A 15 12.23 20.69 37.53
C LEU A 15 10.99 21.59 37.64
N LEU A 16 9.85 21.12 37.15
CA LEU A 16 8.58 21.84 37.25
C LEU A 16 8.17 22.05 38.72
N LEU A 17 8.27 21.01 39.55
CA LEU A 17 7.96 21.10 40.98
C LEU A 17 8.86 22.11 41.71
N ARG A 18 10.17 22.13 41.41
CA ARG A 18 11.11 23.11 41.96
C ARG A 18 10.82 24.53 41.50
N ALA A 19 10.41 24.72 40.25
CA ALA A 19 10.03 26.03 39.72
C ALA A 19 8.76 26.56 40.42
N LEU A 20 7.77 25.69 40.65
CA LEU A 20 6.55 26.01 41.40
C LEU A 20 6.85 26.41 42.86
N LEU A 21 7.78 25.71 43.53
CA LEU A 21 8.19 26.03 44.89
C LEU A 21 9.01 27.33 45.00
N ALA A 22 9.68 27.75 43.92
CA ALA A 22 10.49 28.95 43.86
C ALA A 22 9.71 30.24 43.54
N GLY A 23 8.39 30.13 43.28
CA GLY A 23 7.53 31.28 42.96
C GLY A 23 7.83 31.90 41.59
N GLU A 24 7.54 33.20 41.43
CA GLU A 24 7.61 33.91 40.13
C GLU A 24 9.02 33.92 39.51
N GLY A 25 10.07 33.85 40.33
CA GLY A 25 11.46 33.72 39.86
C GLY A 25 11.80 32.35 39.26
N GLY A 26 10.96 31.34 39.50
CA GLY A 26 11.11 29.97 39.02
C GLY A 26 11.08 29.84 37.49
N ILE A 27 10.27 30.67 36.85
CA ILE A 27 9.93 30.57 35.43
C ILE A 27 11.15 30.85 34.54
N TRP A 28 11.99 31.79 34.95
CA TRP A 28 13.14 32.27 34.16
C TRP A 28 14.23 31.22 33.96
N TRP A 29 14.43 30.33 34.93
CA TRP A 29 15.39 29.22 34.79
C TRP A 29 14.72 27.91 34.36
N PHE A 30 13.42 27.74 34.64
CA PHE A 30 12.66 26.57 34.22
C PHE A 30 12.55 26.45 32.70
N ALA A 31 12.13 27.52 32.01
CA ALA A 31 11.92 27.50 30.56
C ALA A 31 13.17 27.05 29.76
N PRO A 32 14.38 27.60 29.98
CA PRO A 32 15.57 27.14 29.25
C PRO A 32 16.00 25.72 29.66
N ALA A 33 15.85 25.35 30.94
CA ALA A 33 16.18 24.00 31.41
C ALA A 33 15.26 22.93 30.81
N HIS A 34 13.95 23.19 30.77
CA HIS A 34 12.95 22.34 30.15
C HIS A 34 13.18 22.17 28.64
N LEU A 35 13.53 23.26 27.95
CA LEU A 35 13.81 23.23 26.51
C LEU A 35 15.08 22.44 26.18
N LEU A 36 16.15 22.60 26.96
CA LEU A 36 17.37 21.80 26.82
C LEU A 36 17.11 20.32 27.07
N LEU A 37 16.32 19.99 28.11
CA LEU A 37 15.96 18.62 28.43
C LEU A 37 15.10 17.97 27.34
N SER A 38 14.16 18.73 26.77
CA SER A 38 13.30 18.32 25.65
C SER A 38 14.13 18.03 24.38
N CYS A 39 15.06 18.92 24.04
CA CYS A 39 15.98 18.72 22.92
C CYS A 39 16.88 17.50 23.13
N ALA A 40 17.45 17.31 24.33
CA ALA A 40 18.29 16.16 24.66
C ALA A 40 17.50 14.84 24.56
N ALA A 41 16.28 14.80 25.10
CA ALA A 41 15.39 13.65 25.00
C ALA A 41 15.04 13.34 23.53
N LEU A 42 14.76 14.37 22.71
CA LEU A 42 14.49 14.20 21.29
C LEU A 42 15.69 13.62 20.52
N VAL A 43 16.90 14.15 20.72
CA VAL A 43 18.12 13.66 20.04
C VAL A 43 18.40 12.20 20.40
N VAL A 44 18.28 11.84 21.69
CA VAL A 44 18.44 10.45 22.13
C VAL A 44 17.38 9.54 21.50
N MET A 45 16.13 10.01 21.40
CA MET A 45 15.05 9.26 20.75
C MET A 45 15.24 9.15 19.22
N MET A 46 15.83 10.15 18.58
CA MET A 46 16.18 10.10 17.16
C MET A 46 17.23 9.01 16.87
N GLY A 47 18.21 8.82 17.75
CA GLY A 47 19.18 7.72 17.65
C GLY A 47 18.55 6.32 17.66
N HIS A 48 17.31 6.20 18.15
CA HIS A 48 16.57 4.93 18.24
C HIS A 48 15.36 4.83 17.29
N LEU A 49 15.21 5.77 16.34
CA LEU A 49 14.13 5.81 15.34
C LEU A 49 13.90 4.49 14.59
N GLY A 50 14.97 3.72 14.36
CA GLY A 50 14.91 2.43 13.66
C GLY A 50 14.07 1.36 14.36
N ARG A 51 13.89 1.45 15.69
CA ARG A 51 13.11 0.50 16.49
C ARG A 51 11.66 0.93 16.73
N LEU A 52 11.27 2.13 16.27
CA LEU A 52 9.93 2.68 16.44
C LEU A 52 9.02 2.34 15.27
N SER A 53 7.75 2.07 15.57
CA SER A 53 6.70 1.87 14.57
C SER A 53 6.36 3.18 13.84
N ALA A 54 5.85 3.10 12.60
CA ALA A 54 5.50 4.28 11.80
C ALA A 54 4.65 5.34 12.53
N PRO A 55 3.59 5.02 13.29
CA PRO A 55 2.82 6.03 14.04
C PRO A 55 3.63 6.67 15.18
N GLN A 56 4.51 5.92 15.84
CA GLN A 56 5.38 6.46 16.91
C GLN A 56 6.40 7.45 16.37
N ARG A 57 6.84 7.31 15.12
CA ARG A 57 7.76 8.27 14.47
C ARG A 57 7.10 9.62 14.19
N PHE A 58 5.80 9.64 13.91
CA PHE A 58 5.04 10.88 13.70
C PHE A 58 4.59 11.54 15.01
N ALA A 59 4.38 10.76 16.07
CA ALA A 59 3.96 11.29 17.37
C ALA A 59 5.11 11.97 18.14
N LEU A 60 6.37 11.59 17.87
CA LEU A 60 7.55 12.10 18.56
C LEU A 60 7.78 13.62 18.41
N PRO A 61 7.74 14.21 17.20
CA PRO A 61 7.90 15.66 17.03
C PRO A 61 6.79 16.46 17.70
N VAL A 62 5.56 15.92 17.70
CA VAL A 62 4.40 16.56 18.33
C VAL A 62 4.53 16.57 19.85
N GLY A 63 4.93 15.44 20.44
CA GLY A 63 5.19 15.36 21.88
C GLY A 63 6.37 16.24 22.31
N ALA A 64 7.40 16.38 21.48
CA ALA A 64 8.60 17.16 21.80
C ALA A 64 8.34 18.67 21.92
N ALA A 65 7.29 19.18 21.28
CA ALA A 65 6.87 20.58 21.42
C ALA A 65 6.32 20.89 22.83
N ILE A 66 5.85 19.87 23.54
CA ILE A 66 5.25 19.98 24.87
C ILE A 66 6.23 19.50 25.96
N GLY A 67 7.15 18.59 25.62
CA GLY A 67 8.24 18.15 26.48
C GLY A 67 8.32 16.63 26.67
N PRO A 68 9.27 16.15 27.49
CA PRO A 68 9.57 14.72 27.65
C PRO A 68 8.36 13.92 28.18
N VAL A 69 7.57 14.51 29.07
CA VAL A 69 6.35 13.88 29.63
C VAL A 69 5.31 13.62 28.54
N ALA A 70 5.10 14.59 27.65
CA ALA A 70 4.18 14.45 26.52
C ALA A 70 4.71 13.46 25.48
N MET A 71 6.02 13.44 25.22
CA MET A 71 6.64 12.41 24.37
C MET A 71 6.40 11.00 24.91
N LEU A 72 6.54 10.79 26.22
CA LEU A 72 6.28 9.51 26.87
C LEU A 72 4.81 9.10 26.72
N PHE A 73 3.89 10.02 26.99
CA PHE A 73 2.45 9.81 26.87
C PHE A 73 2.04 9.45 25.44
N CYS A 74 2.55 10.18 24.44
CA CYS A 74 2.32 9.91 23.02
C CYS A 74 2.84 8.52 22.59
N LEU A 75 3.99 8.08 23.11
CA LEU A 75 4.53 6.75 22.80
C LEU A 75 3.74 5.61 23.43
N LEU A 76 3.19 5.83 24.63
CA LEU A 76 2.34 4.86 25.34
C LEU A 76 0.93 4.75 24.72
N LEU A 77 0.39 5.84 24.18
CA LEU A 77 -0.92 5.87 23.52
C LEU A 77 -0.89 5.49 22.04
N ALA A 78 0.24 5.65 21.34
CA ALA A 78 0.41 5.25 19.94
C ALA A 78 0.00 3.79 19.60
N PRO A 79 0.23 2.76 20.45
CA PRO A 79 -0.26 1.42 20.17
C PRO A 79 -1.79 1.27 20.31
N LEU A 80 -2.45 2.11 21.11
CA LEU A 80 -3.91 2.07 21.31
C LEU A 80 -4.67 2.70 20.14
N THR A 81 -4.09 3.71 19.50
CA THR A 81 -4.64 4.32 18.27
C THR A 81 -4.39 3.46 17.01
N ALA A 82 -3.59 2.40 17.12
CA ALA A 82 -3.35 1.44 16.04
C ALA A 82 -4.49 0.40 15.86
N GLY A 83 -5.53 0.45 16.69
CA GLY A 83 -6.61 -0.54 16.76
C GLY A 83 -7.53 -0.67 15.54
N SER A 84 -7.48 0.25 14.57
CA SER A 84 -8.42 0.26 13.43
C SER A 84 -7.79 0.20 12.03
N ARG A 85 -6.51 -0.15 11.90
CA ARG A 85 -5.83 -0.30 10.58
C ARG A 85 -5.38 -1.72 10.28
N ARG A 86 -6.04 -2.72 10.87
CA ARG A 86 -5.71 -4.13 10.71
C ARG A 86 -6.58 -4.77 9.64
N LYS A 87 -6.44 -4.37 8.37
CA LYS A 87 -6.86 -5.19 7.22
C LYS A 87 -6.04 -4.81 5.98
N ARG A 88 -5.17 -5.77 5.59
CA ARG A 88 -4.52 -5.90 4.27
C ARG A 88 -3.54 -4.81 3.89
N GLN A 89 -2.31 -4.96 4.36
CA GLN A 89 -1.16 -4.51 3.60
C GLN A 89 -0.09 -5.61 3.66
N ILE A 90 -0.13 -6.49 2.65
CA ILE A 90 1.07 -7.21 2.25
C ILE A 90 1.93 -6.14 1.58
N VAL A 91 2.74 -5.47 2.39
CA VAL A 91 3.75 -4.52 1.93
C VAL A 91 4.84 -5.35 1.27
N TYR A 92 4.90 -5.33 -0.06
CA TYR A 92 6.16 -5.63 -0.74
C TYR A 92 7.10 -4.44 -0.51
N ARG A 93 8.14 -4.70 0.27
CA ARG A 93 9.13 -3.71 0.67
C ARG A 93 9.99 -3.31 -0.54
N ASN A 94 9.75 -2.08 -1.01
CA ASN A 94 10.67 -1.09 -1.59
C ASN A 94 11.85 -1.61 -2.43
N VAL A 95 11.69 -1.53 -3.76
CA VAL A 95 12.83 -1.29 -4.64
C VAL A 95 13.31 0.14 -4.38
N ARG A 96 14.56 0.29 -3.96
CA ARG A 96 15.26 1.58 -3.88
C ARG A 96 15.29 2.20 -5.27
N ILE A 97 14.57 3.31 -5.47
CA ILE A 97 14.83 4.21 -6.60
C ILE A 97 15.40 5.51 -6.05
N ARG A 98 16.50 5.90 -6.68
CA ARG A 98 17.46 6.93 -6.34
C ARG A 98 16.81 8.31 -6.49
N LYS A 99 17.05 9.21 -5.52
CA LYS A 99 16.69 10.64 -5.57
C LYS A 99 17.25 11.30 -6.86
N GLN A 100 16.42 11.93 -7.67
CA GLN A 100 16.84 13.03 -8.57
C GLN A 100 15.81 14.18 -8.54
N ARG A 101 16.35 15.41 -8.61
CA ARG A 101 15.71 16.69 -8.28
C ARG A 101 14.82 17.24 -9.41
N PHE A 102 13.81 18.01 -8.99
CA PHE A 102 13.06 19.10 -9.63
C PHE A 102 13.49 19.65 -11.00
N ALA A 103 12.51 19.95 -11.87
CA ALA A 103 12.32 21.26 -12.53
C ALA A 103 11.02 21.28 -13.37
N ASN A 104 10.43 22.48 -13.50
CA ASN A 104 9.12 22.81 -14.08
C ASN A 104 9.02 22.61 -15.61
N GLY A 105 7.82 22.27 -16.11
CA GLY A 105 7.42 22.47 -17.51
C GLY A 105 7.09 21.22 -18.36
N LEU A 106 6.32 20.25 -17.85
CA LEU A 106 6.06 18.99 -18.56
C LEU A 106 4.65 18.91 -19.16
N SER A 107 4.58 18.36 -20.38
CA SER A 107 3.33 18.06 -21.07
C SER A 107 2.49 17.05 -20.28
N PRO A 108 1.14 17.02 -20.44
CA PRO A 108 0.27 16.08 -19.71
C PRO A 108 0.70 14.60 -19.84
N MET A 109 1.28 14.21 -20.97
CA MET A 109 1.80 12.86 -21.22
C MET A 109 3.12 12.58 -20.50
N GLU A 110 4.04 13.54 -20.40
CA GLU A 110 5.27 13.38 -19.62
C GLU A 110 5.00 13.45 -18.12
N ARG A 111 3.98 14.21 -17.71
CA ARG A 111 3.49 14.23 -16.34
C ARG A 111 2.94 12.85 -15.98
N LEU A 112 2.16 12.22 -16.85
CA LEU A 112 1.67 10.86 -16.66
C LEU A 112 2.81 9.83 -16.65
N GLY A 113 3.79 9.96 -17.56
CA GLY A 113 4.99 9.13 -17.56
C GLY A 113 5.78 9.16 -16.25
N ARG A 114 5.82 10.33 -15.58
CA ARG A 114 6.42 10.47 -14.23
C ARG A 114 5.49 10.07 -13.09
N ILE A 115 4.18 10.28 -13.25
CA ILE A 115 3.14 9.91 -12.28
C ILE A 115 2.98 8.39 -12.19
N LEU A 116 3.20 7.66 -13.30
CA LEU A 116 3.31 6.20 -13.33
C LEU A 116 4.53 5.68 -12.54
N ASP A 117 5.52 6.54 -12.30
CA ASP A 117 6.79 6.22 -11.62
C ASP A 117 6.78 6.60 -10.11
N GLU A 118 5.83 7.43 -9.65
CA GLU A 118 5.84 7.99 -8.29
C GLU A 118 4.58 7.70 -7.44
N ARG A 119 4.80 6.92 -6.37
CA ARG A 119 4.04 6.79 -5.09
C ARG A 119 2.53 6.52 -5.13
N VAL A 120 2.20 5.27 -4.78
CA VAL A 120 0.87 4.74 -4.52
C VAL A 120 0.25 5.29 -3.22
N ARG A 121 -0.90 5.96 -3.32
CA ARG A 121 -1.86 6.13 -2.21
C ARG A 121 -3.08 5.27 -2.50
N TYR A 122 -3.37 4.32 -1.62
CA TYR A 122 -4.45 3.36 -1.80
C TYR A 122 -5.81 4.04 -1.59
N PRO A 123 -6.73 3.99 -2.57
CA PRO A 123 -8.07 4.49 -2.36
C PRO A 123 -8.85 3.55 -1.43
N GLU A 124 -9.61 4.12 -0.49
CA GLU A 124 -10.50 3.35 0.40
C GLU A 124 -11.72 2.80 -0.37
N SER A 125 -12.41 1.76 0.14
CA SER A 125 -13.52 1.10 -0.58
C SER A 125 -14.63 2.06 -1.02
N ASP A 126 -14.84 3.10 -0.22
CA ASP A 126 -15.89 4.10 -0.42
C ASP A 126 -15.46 5.07 -1.53
N GLU A 127 -14.16 5.31 -1.66
CA GLU A 127 -13.56 6.11 -2.72
C GLU A 127 -13.66 5.39 -4.08
N ILE A 128 -13.65 4.05 -4.12
CA ILE A 128 -13.85 3.28 -5.37
C ILE A 128 -15.26 3.48 -5.92
N GLY A 129 -16.28 3.47 -5.06
CA GLY A 129 -17.66 3.78 -5.44
C GLY A 129 -17.79 5.21 -5.96
N SER A 130 -17.15 6.15 -5.27
CA SER A 130 -17.07 7.55 -5.71
C SER A 130 -16.38 7.70 -7.07
N LEU A 131 -15.25 7.01 -7.30
CA LEU A 131 -14.53 6.99 -8.59
C LEU A 131 -15.38 6.44 -9.73
N ALA A 132 -16.09 5.33 -9.51
CA ALA A 132 -17.00 4.78 -10.50
C ALA A 132 -18.14 5.75 -10.85
N THR A 133 -18.66 6.46 -9.83
CA THR A 133 -19.74 7.44 -10.02
C THR A 133 -19.22 8.66 -10.79
N MET A 134 -18.02 9.13 -10.45
CA MET A 134 -17.34 10.21 -11.18
C MET A 134 -17.06 9.82 -12.62
N LEU A 135 -16.63 8.58 -12.91
CA LEU A 135 -16.42 8.11 -14.29
C LEU A 135 -17.71 7.99 -15.11
N ARG A 136 -18.86 7.75 -14.48
CA ARG A 136 -20.14 7.62 -15.20
C ARG A 136 -20.86 8.95 -15.42
N HIS A 137 -20.82 9.83 -14.42
CA HIS A 137 -21.68 11.02 -14.38
C HIS A 137 -20.90 12.32 -14.18
N GLY A 138 -19.59 12.25 -13.97
CA GLY A 138 -18.75 13.42 -13.84
C GLY A 138 -18.61 14.18 -15.16
N ASN A 139 -18.32 15.48 -15.05
CA ASN A 139 -17.85 16.26 -16.19
C ASN A 139 -16.49 15.71 -16.70
N LEU A 140 -16.07 16.15 -17.89
CA LEU A 140 -14.84 15.66 -18.54
C LEU A 140 -13.63 15.66 -17.58
N GLN A 141 -13.45 16.75 -16.82
CA GLN A 141 -12.34 16.91 -15.89
C GLN A 141 -12.42 15.92 -14.71
N ALA A 142 -13.62 15.68 -14.16
CA ALA A 142 -13.84 14.73 -13.08
C ALA A 142 -13.59 13.29 -13.54
N ARG A 143 -14.05 12.92 -14.74
CA ARG A 143 -13.77 11.60 -15.33
C ARG A 143 -12.28 11.39 -15.56
N TYR A 144 -11.60 12.40 -16.10
CA TYR A 144 -10.15 12.38 -16.29
C TYR A 144 -9.41 12.18 -14.97
N ARG A 145 -9.74 12.95 -13.92
CA ARG A 145 -9.13 12.82 -12.58
C ARG A 145 -9.40 11.47 -11.92
N ALA A 146 -10.61 10.94 -12.09
CA ALA A 146 -10.96 9.63 -11.57
C ALA A 146 -10.15 8.52 -12.27
N LEU A 147 -10.00 8.61 -13.59
CA LEU A 147 -9.15 7.68 -14.35
C LEU A 147 -7.68 7.80 -13.94
N GLU A 148 -7.14 9.01 -13.85
CA GLU A 148 -5.77 9.27 -13.41
C GLU A 148 -5.50 8.64 -12.02
N THR A 149 -6.43 8.83 -11.08
CA THR A 149 -6.33 8.25 -9.73
C THR A 149 -6.35 6.72 -9.77
N ALA A 150 -7.22 6.12 -10.58
CA ALA A 150 -7.31 4.67 -10.73
C ALA A 150 -6.05 4.06 -11.36
N VAL A 151 -5.36 4.80 -12.24
CA VAL A 151 -4.12 4.38 -12.89
C VAL A 151 -2.93 4.50 -11.95
N ILE A 152 -2.80 5.60 -11.21
CA ILE A 152 -1.72 5.81 -10.22
C ILE A 152 -1.73 4.72 -9.15
N SER A 153 -2.93 4.42 -8.66
CA SER A 153 -3.12 3.48 -7.56
C SER A 153 -3.56 2.11 -8.05
N PHE A 154 -3.13 1.72 -9.26
CA PHE A 154 -3.64 0.54 -9.92
C PHE A 154 -3.45 -0.72 -9.07
N GLU A 155 -4.57 -1.39 -8.82
CA GLU A 155 -4.64 -2.78 -8.40
C GLU A 155 -5.46 -3.55 -9.42
N PRO A 156 -5.22 -4.87 -9.59
CA PRO A 156 -6.06 -5.72 -10.44
C PRO A 156 -7.57 -5.57 -10.19
N ARG A 157 -7.98 -5.26 -8.96
CA ARG A 157 -9.38 -5.03 -8.57
C ARG A 157 -9.99 -3.73 -9.10
N LEU A 158 -9.16 -2.74 -9.42
CA LEU A 158 -9.57 -1.46 -10.01
C LEU A 158 -9.62 -1.50 -11.54
N SER A 159 -9.15 -2.60 -12.15
CA SER A 159 -9.27 -2.82 -13.60
C SER A 159 -10.67 -2.55 -14.20
N PRO A 160 -11.81 -2.78 -13.52
CA PRO A 160 -13.12 -2.44 -14.07
C PRO A 160 -13.31 -0.93 -14.33
N LEU A 161 -12.63 -0.05 -13.57
CA LEU A 161 -12.69 1.40 -13.80
C LEU A 161 -12.00 1.79 -15.10
N ILE A 162 -10.86 1.16 -15.40
CA ILE A 162 -10.15 1.38 -16.66
C ILE A 162 -10.96 0.78 -17.82
N VAL A 163 -11.55 -0.40 -17.64
CA VAL A 163 -12.46 -1.00 -18.63
C VAL A 163 -13.66 -0.09 -18.93
N MET A 164 -14.24 0.53 -17.89
CA MET A 164 -15.33 1.50 -18.06
C MET A 164 -14.87 2.70 -18.90
N ALA A 165 -13.68 3.24 -18.63
CA ALA A 165 -13.13 4.38 -19.36
C ALA A 165 -12.71 4.06 -20.81
N LEU A 166 -12.45 2.79 -21.16
CA LEU A 166 -12.24 2.39 -22.56
C LEU A 166 -13.48 2.62 -23.44
N SER A 167 -14.65 2.67 -22.83
CA SER A 167 -15.93 2.95 -23.49
C SER A 167 -16.44 4.37 -23.23
N ASP A 168 -15.59 5.30 -22.77
CA ASP A 168 -15.99 6.69 -22.57
C ASP A 168 -16.42 7.33 -23.90
N GLU A 169 -17.33 8.30 -23.82
CA GLU A 169 -17.78 9.08 -24.96
C GLU A 169 -16.63 9.93 -25.52
N ASP A 170 -15.77 10.45 -24.64
CA ASP A 170 -14.65 11.30 -24.97
C ASP A 170 -13.43 10.50 -25.47
N GLN A 171 -12.92 10.88 -26.64
CA GLN A 171 -11.80 10.20 -27.29
C GLN A 171 -10.51 10.27 -26.47
N THR A 172 -10.27 11.37 -25.73
CA THR A 172 -9.05 11.55 -24.93
C THR A 172 -9.05 10.61 -23.72
N ILE A 173 -10.20 10.43 -23.06
CA ILE A 173 -10.35 9.49 -21.96
C ILE A 173 -10.17 8.05 -22.46
N ARG A 174 -10.76 7.69 -23.61
CA ARG A 174 -10.56 6.36 -24.21
C ARG A 174 -9.09 6.09 -24.52
N ALA A 175 -8.40 7.05 -25.12
CA ALA A 175 -6.97 6.93 -25.43
C ALA A 175 -6.12 6.75 -24.17
N LEU A 176 -6.42 7.51 -23.11
CA LEU A 176 -5.75 7.40 -21.81
C LEU A 176 -5.98 6.02 -21.17
N ALA A 177 -7.21 5.51 -21.19
CA ALA A 177 -7.54 4.20 -20.67
C ALA A 177 -6.84 3.08 -21.45
N ALA A 178 -6.73 3.20 -22.78
CA ALA A 178 -6.00 2.26 -23.63
C ALA A 178 -4.49 2.25 -23.31
N ALA A 179 -3.89 3.43 -23.15
CA ALA A 179 -2.49 3.56 -22.74
C ALA A 179 -2.25 2.93 -21.36
N ALA A 180 -3.14 3.19 -20.39
CA ALA A 180 -3.07 2.58 -19.07
C ALA A 180 -3.19 1.05 -19.12
N ALA A 181 -4.08 0.50 -19.95
CA ALA A 181 -4.24 -0.94 -20.12
C ALA A 181 -2.97 -1.61 -20.69
N ALA A 182 -2.33 -0.96 -21.67
CA ALA A 182 -1.05 -1.40 -22.22
C ALA A 182 0.06 -1.37 -21.16
N GLN A 183 0.15 -0.27 -20.39
CA GLN A 183 1.15 -0.13 -19.33
C GLN A 183 0.97 -1.17 -18.23
N VAL A 184 -0.26 -1.44 -17.79
CA VAL A 184 -0.56 -2.48 -16.79
C VAL A 184 -0.10 -3.86 -17.27
N SER A 185 -0.31 -4.16 -18.56
CA SER A 185 0.09 -5.43 -19.15
C SER A 185 1.61 -5.56 -19.24
N TYR A 186 2.29 -4.48 -19.63
CA TYR A 186 3.75 -4.40 -19.63
C TYR A 186 4.34 -4.57 -18.23
N ASN A 187 3.82 -3.83 -17.24
CA ASN A 187 4.27 -3.91 -15.85
C ASN A 187 4.13 -5.33 -15.28
N LEU A 188 3.03 -6.02 -15.57
CA LEU A 188 2.84 -7.41 -15.17
C LEU A 188 3.92 -8.33 -15.78
N ALA A 189 4.19 -8.19 -17.08
CA ALA A 189 5.19 -9.01 -17.76
C ALA A 189 6.60 -8.76 -17.20
N GLN A 190 6.94 -7.49 -16.96
CA GLN A 190 8.21 -7.09 -16.36
C GLN A 190 8.35 -7.63 -14.93
N GLN A 191 7.39 -7.38 -14.04
CA GLN A 191 7.43 -7.84 -12.65
C GLN A 191 7.53 -9.37 -12.55
N ARG A 192 6.80 -10.08 -13.41
CA ARG A 192 6.89 -11.53 -13.50
C ARG A 192 8.30 -11.98 -13.88
N SER A 193 8.89 -11.38 -14.92
CA SER A 193 10.25 -11.70 -15.38
C SER A 193 11.29 -11.42 -14.29
N GLU A 194 11.20 -10.27 -13.62
CA GLU A 194 12.11 -9.90 -12.54
C GLU A 194 12.04 -10.87 -11.35
N LEU A 195 10.83 -11.24 -10.91
CA LEU A 195 10.64 -12.20 -9.84
C LEU A 195 11.15 -13.59 -10.22
N GLN A 196 10.87 -14.04 -11.45
CA GLN A 196 11.38 -15.32 -11.95
C GLN A 196 12.92 -15.33 -12.01
N ALA A 197 13.54 -14.24 -12.47
CA ALA A 197 14.99 -14.09 -12.53
C ALA A 197 15.64 -14.11 -11.14
N ARG A 198 14.98 -13.56 -10.10
CA ARG A 198 15.49 -13.61 -8.71
C ARG A 198 15.33 -14.98 -8.05
N ILE A 199 14.29 -15.73 -8.42
CA ILE A 199 14.06 -17.09 -7.89
C ILE A 199 15.12 -18.07 -8.40
N ALA A 200 15.55 -17.96 -9.66
CA ALA A 200 16.48 -18.90 -10.29
C ALA A 200 17.83 -19.07 -9.53
N PRO A 201 18.53 -18.01 -9.10
CA PRO A 201 19.81 -18.13 -8.41
C PRO A 201 19.69 -18.41 -6.91
N ALA A 202 18.68 -17.86 -6.22
CA ALA A 202 18.68 -17.81 -4.75
C ALA A 202 17.51 -18.56 -4.09
N GLN A 203 16.53 -19.03 -4.87
CA GLN A 203 15.35 -19.78 -4.41
C GLN A 203 14.62 -19.18 -3.21
N HIS A 204 14.64 -17.85 -3.08
CA HIS A 204 14.05 -17.17 -1.93
C HIS A 204 12.54 -17.43 -1.84
N LEU A 205 12.10 -17.92 -0.67
CA LEU A 205 10.69 -18.18 -0.38
C LEU A 205 9.84 -16.90 -0.51
N GLU A 206 10.41 -15.74 -0.21
CA GLU A 206 9.73 -14.44 -0.35
C GLU A 206 9.41 -14.11 -1.81
N ASP A 207 10.36 -14.32 -2.73
CA ASP A 207 10.15 -14.06 -4.16
C ASP A 207 9.20 -15.10 -4.81
N ARG A 208 9.17 -16.33 -4.28
CA ARG A 208 8.17 -17.33 -4.67
C ARG A 208 6.77 -16.95 -4.19
N TYR A 209 6.66 -16.46 -2.95
CA TYR A 209 5.41 -15.99 -2.37
C TYR A 209 4.88 -14.74 -3.10
N ALA A 210 5.67 -13.67 -3.15
CA ALA A 210 6.04 -13.03 -4.40
C ALA A 210 5.13 -13.19 -5.61
N LEU A 211 5.71 -13.98 -6.51
CA LEU A 211 5.18 -14.38 -7.77
C LEU A 211 3.81 -15.08 -7.63
N ALA A 212 3.64 -15.95 -6.64
CA ALA A 212 2.37 -16.65 -6.43
C ALA A 212 1.20 -15.69 -6.17
N MET A 213 1.41 -14.67 -5.34
CA MET A 213 0.40 -13.64 -5.05
C MET A 213 0.14 -12.73 -6.25
N LEU A 214 1.20 -12.29 -6.95
CA LEU A 214 1.08 -11.47 -8.16
C LEU A 214 0.21 -12.17 -9.22
N LEU A 215 0.50 -13.43 -9.51
CA LEU A 215 -0.25 -14.23 -10.48
C LEU A 215 -1.70 -14.45 -10.02
N ALA A 216 -1.92 -14.70 -8.73
CA ALA A 216 -3.26 -14.91 -8.17
C ALA A 216 -4.13 -13.65 -8.31
N ASP A 217 -3.60 -12.47 -7.95
CA ASP A 217 -4.35 -11.22 -8.01
C ASP A 217 -4.68 -10.82 -9.45
N HIS A 218 -3.71 -10.91 -10.37
CA HIS A 218 -3.95 -10.60 -11.78
C HIS A 218 -4.89 -11.62 -12.45
N GLY A 219 -4.73 -12.91 -12.18
CA GLY A 219 -5.63 -13.93 -12.72
C GLY A 219 -7.07 -13.76 -12.23
N CYS A 220 -7.25 -13.53 -10.92
CA CYS A 220 -8.57 -13.45 -10.31
C CYS A 220 -9.31 -12.16 -10.66
N PHE A 221 -8.61 -11.01 -10.70
CA PHE A 221 -9.29 -9.71 -10.71
C PHE A 221 -9.04 -8.85 -11.95
N ASN A 222 -7.92 -9.01 -12.66
CA ASN A 222 -7.57 -8.08 -13.74
C ASN A 222 -8.42 -8.31 -14.99
N GLN A 223 -9.44 -7.48 -15.19
CA GLN A 223 -10.37 -7.54 -16.32
C GLN A 223 -9.80 -6.97 -17.63
N LEU A 224 -8.67 -6.26 -17.58
CA LEU A 224 -7.98 -5.78 -18.78
C LEU A 224 -7.33 -6.93 -19.56
N LEU A 225 -7.08 -8.05 -18.89
CA LEU A 225 -6.51 -9.24 -19.52
C LEU A 225 -7.61 -10.10 -20.17
N PRO A 226 -7.35 -10.67 -21.36
CA PRO A 226 -8.22 -11.67 -21.96
C PRO A 226 -8.53 -12.82 -21.01
N GLN A 227 -9.76 -13.34 -21.04
CA GLN A 227 -10.22 -14.40 -20.15
C GLN A 227 -9.31 -15.64 -20.18
N GLY A 228 -8.83 -16.04 -21.36
CA GLY A 228 -7.90 -17.16 -21.49
C GLY A 228 -6.55 -16.92 -20.80
N GLN A 229 -6.03 -15.69 -20.85
CA GLN A 229 -4.79 -15.32 -20.16
C GLN A 229 -4.99 -15.32 -18.65
N ARG A 230 -6.11 -14.77 -18.15
CA ARG A 230 -6.46 -14.80 -16.73
C ARG A 230 -6.55 -16.22 -16.19
N LEU A 231 -7.18 -17.14 -16.94
CA LEU A 231 -7.26 -18.55 -16.56
C LEU A 231 -5.87 -19.19 -16.46
N ARG A 232 -4.98 -18.93 -17.43
CA ARG A 232 -3.59 -19.42 -17.39
C ARG A 232 -2.86 -18.89 -16.16
N LEU A 233 -3.01 -17.59 -15.84
CA LEU A 233 -2.42 -17.00 -14.63
C LEU A 233 -2.98 -17.66 -13.36
N CYS A 234 -4.29 -17.92 -13.28
CA CYS A 234 -4.88 -18.63 -12.15
C CYS A 234 -4.33 -20.06 -12.01
N GLN A 235 -4.17 -20.78 -13.11
CA GLN A 235 -3.60 -22.14 -13.09
C GLN A 235 -2.13 -22.13 -12.62
N GLU A 236 -1.33 -21.19 -13.12
CA GLU A 236 0.06 -21.02 -12.71
C GLU A 236 0.16 -20.59 -11.23
N ALA A 237 -0.69 -19.65 -10.81
CA ALA A 237 -0.81 -19.23 -9.42
C ALA A 237 -1.17 -20.40 -8.51
N SER A 238 -2.12 -21.25 -8.90
CA SER A 238 -2.51 -22.43 -8.10
C SER A 238 -1.31 -23.33 -7.83
N ARG A 239 -0.52 -23.65 -8.86
CA ARG A 239 0.69 -24.47 -8.72
C ARG A 239 1.71 -23.81 -7.78
N LYS A 240 1.97 -22.51 -7.97
CA LYS A 240 2.93 -21.77 -7.14
C LYS A 240 2.47 -21.61 -5.68
N LEU A 241 1.18 -21.38 -5.44
CA LEU A 241 0.62 -21.31 -4.10
C LEU A 241 0.72 -22.66 -3.37
N ASP A 242 0.56 -23.77 -4.08
CA ASP A 242 0.71 -25.12 -3.52
C ASP A 242 2.18 -25.40 -3.16
N GLU A 243 3.12 -25.05 -4.05
CA GLU A 243 4.57 -25.12 -3.78
C GLU A 243 4.95 -24.31 -2.51
N VAL A 244 4.50 -23.05 -2.43
CA VAL A 244 4.81 -22.17 -1.30
C VAL A 244 4.15 -22.67 -0.02
N ALA A 245 2.93 -23.21 -0.08
CA ALA A 245 2.26 -23.77 1.10
C ALA A 245 3.05 -24.90 1.75
N GLY A 246 3.69 -25.76 0.94
CA GLY A 246 4.54 -26.86 1.43
C GLY A 246 5.81 -26.39 2.14
N LEU A 247 6.28 -25.17 1.84
CA LEU A 247 7.50 -24.59 2.39
C LEU A 247 7.25 -23.72 3.64
N LEU A 248 6.00 -23.30 3.88
CA LEU A 248 5.65 -22.44 5.01
C LEU A 248 5.45 -23.25 6.30
N THR A 249 6.08 -22.81 7.39
CA THR A 249 5.93 -23.39 8.72
C THR A 249 4.55 -23.10 9.34
N GLY A 250 4.19 -23.88 10.37
CA GLY A 250 2.89 -23.83 11.06
C GLY A 250 2.42 -22.44 11.49
N GLY A 251 3.34 -21.63 12.01
CA GLY A 251 3.08 -20.31 12.59
C GLY A 251 3.23 -19.11 11.64
N ASP A 252 3.48 -19.33 10.35
CA ASP A 252 3.75 -18.22 9.42
C ASP A 252 2.48 -17.38 9.16
N ILE A 253 2.58 -16.07 9.42
CA ILE A 253 1.51 -15.09 9.20
C ILE A 253 0.98 -15.07 7.77
N ARG A 254 1.81 -15.47 6.79
CA ARG A 254 1.47 -15.51 5.36
C ARG A 254 0.49 -16.62 5.01
N ARG A 255 0.37 -17.67 5.82
CA ARG A 255 -0.54 -18.80 5.54
C ARG A 255 -1.99 -18.37 5.36
N ARG A 256 -2.47 -17.41 6.17
CA ARG A 256 -3.86 -16.94 6.08
C ARG A 256 -4.13 -16.25 4.75
N ALA A 257 -3.23 -15.38 4.31
CA ALA A 257 -3.33 -14.71 3.02
C ALA A 257 -3.22 -15.71 1.86
N LEU A 258 -2.31 -16.67 1.96
CA LEU A 258 -2.11 -17.72 0.96
C LEU A 258 -3.34 -18.63 0.83
N GLN A 259 -3.97 -19.03 1.94
CA GLN A 259 -5.22 -19.79 1.93
C GLN A 259 -6.37 -19.01 1.29
N ALA A 260 -6.49 -17.71 1.60
CA ALA A 260 -7.48 -16.85 0.97
C ALA A 260 -7.26 -16.72 -0.55
N ALA A 261 -6.01 -16.57 -0.99
CA ALA A 261 -5.65 -16.54 -2.41
C ALA A 261 -5.97 -17.86 -3.10
N ARG A 262 -5.63 -19.02 -2.50
CA ARG A 262 -5.98 -20.35 -3.03
C ARG A 262 -7.49 -20.52 -3.20
N ALA A 263 -8.28 -20.09 -2.22
CA ALA A 263 -9.74 -20.15 -2.31
C ALA A 263 -10.28 -19.28 -3.45
N GLN A 264 -9.70 -18.09 -3.67
CA GLN A 264 -10.10 -17.18 -4.75
C GLN A 264 -9.74 -17.75 -6.13
N VAL A 265 -8.51 -18.26 -6.29
CA VAL A 265 -8.03 -18.88 -7.52
C VAL A 265 -8.89 -20.08 -7.92
N ARG A 266 -9.23 -20.96 -6.97
CA ARG A 266 -10.12 -22.10 -7.22
C ARG A 266 -11.49 -21.64 -7.73
N ARG A 267 -12.13 -20.70 -7.05
CA ARG A 267 -13.41 -20.13 -7.48
C ARG A 267 -13.33 -19.53 -8.89
N ALA A 268 -12.24 -18.84 -9.22
CA ALA A 268 -12.07 -18.22 -10.54
C ALA A 268 -11.91 -19.27 -11.66
N ILE A 269 -11.18 -20.36 -11.40
CA ILE A 269 -11.04 -21.49 -12.32
C ILE A 269 -12.40 -22.17 -12.52
N ASP A 270 -13.11 -22.47 -11.43
CA ASP A 270 -14.40 -23.17 -11.47
C ASP A 270 -15.49 -22.36 -12.17
N ALA A 271 -15.57 -21.05 -11.91
CA ALA A 271 -16.52 -20.14 -12.56
C ALA A 271 -16.31 -20.09 -14.09
N THR A 272 -15.05 -20.17 -14.52
CA THR A 272 -14.70 -20.19 -15.95
C THR A 272 -15.08 -21.53 -16.59
N GLY A 273 -14.87 -22.65 -15.88
CA GLY A 273 -15.28 -23.98 -16.34
C GLY A 273 -16.80 -24.11 -16.50
N LYS A 274 -17.58 -23.61 -15.54
CA LYS A 274 -19.05 -23.59 -15.60
C LYS A 274 -19.57 -22.74 -16.77
N SER A 275 -18.97 -21.57 -17.00
CA SER A 275 -19.36 -20.70 -18.12
C SER A 275 -19.12 -21.34 -19.50
N ARG A 276 -18.08 -22.19 -19.62
CA ARG A 276 -17.77 -22.91 -20.85
C ARG A 276 -18.77 -24.04 -21.12
N LEU A 277 -19.19 -24.76 -20.08
CA LEU A 277 -20.21 -25.81 -20.16
C LEU A 277 -21.57 -25.25 -20.59
N VAL A 278 -21.99 -24.11 -20.03
CA VAL A 278 -23.27 -23.46 -20.37
C VAL A 278 -23.31 -22.99 -21.83
N ARG A 279 -22.20 -22.47 -22.37
CA ARG A 279 -22.13 -22.09 -23.80
C ARG A 279 -22.20 -23.30 -24.74
N LEU A 280 -21.66 -24.44 -24.34
CA LEU A 280 -21.68 -25.67 -25.15
C LEU A 280 -23.06 -26.35 -25.11
N SER A 281 -23.80 -26.23 -24.00
CA SER A 281 -25.17 -26.74 -23.91
C SER A 281 -26.22 -25.82 -24.58
N GLY A 282 -25.85 -24.59 -24.94
CA GLY A 282 -26.75 -23.60 -25.57
C GLY A 282 -26.72 -23.60 -27.10
N VAL A 283 -25.85 -24.39 -27.74
CA VAL A 283 -25.87 -24.61 -29.20
C VAL A 283 -26.71 -25.86 -29.46
N GLY A 284 -28.03 -25.70 -29.44
CA GLY A 284 -28.95 -26.68 -30.04
C GLY A 284 -28.75 -26.67 -31.56
N PRO A 285 -28.91 -27.82 -32.25
CA PRO A 285 -28.77 -27.85 -33.70
C PRO A 285 -29.82 -26.92 -34.31
N ALA A 286 -29.38 -25.98 -35.15
CA ALA A 286 -30.27 -25.26 -36.03
C ALA A 286 -30.84 -26.29 -37.02
N SER A 287 -32.08 -26.70 -36.78
CA SER A 287 -32.95 -27.40 -37.72
C SER A 287 -33.56 -26.41 -38.71
#